data_AF-A0A3A4R962-F1
#
_entry.id   AF-A0A3A4R962-F1
#
_cell.length_a   1.000
_cell.length_b   1.000
_cell.length_c   1.000
_cell.angle_alpha   90.00
_cell.angle_beta   90.00
_cell.angle_gamma   90.00
#
_symmetry.space_group_name_H-M   'P 1'
#
loop_
_entity.id
_entity.type
_entity.pdbx_description
1 polymer ?
#
loop_
_entity_poly.entity_id
_entity_poly.type
_entity_poly.pdbx_seq_one_letter_code
_entity_poly.pdbx_strand_id
1 'polypeptide(L)'
;MNCHNCGETNQPGAIFCRKCGGRLLPEHVLAREEKKRLRESEERLSGHKRIHFLRYLIPLAFFIYVFYLIIQNPVLPRNLNINERYAEKFETKLLRLHEHYNNRKLYRIAITEDELNSFLKLNTFATNADLFNIFLDDGLTIFINRSILGKTIRLKIYCGIQIKNGLIMPEILNVRLGKLPVPSFIVRFVVDKLLTSKFSNELACPPYITGFEFSENIMYIIYDPNYNDKKSSLPASDDVDQLLMQANKLYKDQELNAALKLYNQIIADYPDDPRIPALKKWCEDISARINK
;
A
#
# COMPACT_ATOMS: atom_id res chain seq x y z
N MET A 1 -7.30 -18.12 -83.12
CA MET A 1 -7.25 -17.63 -81.71
C MET A 1 -6.76 -18.76 -80.84
N ASN A 2 -5.74 -18.54 -80.01
CA ASN A 2 -5.16 -19.62 -79.20
C ASN A 2 -5.84 -19.70 -77.85
N CYS A 3 -6.06 -20.92 -77.34
CA CYS A 3 -6.63 -21.12 -76.03
C CYS A 3 -5.61 -20.79 -74.95
N HIS A 4 -5.94 -19.88 -74.03
CA HIS A 4 -5.05 -19.51 -72.92
C HIS A 4 -4.81 -20.67 -71.92
N ASN A 5 -5.73 -21.65 -71.84
CA ASN A 5 -5.62 -22.76 -70.89
C ASN A 5 -4.76 -23.93 -71.40
N CYS A 6 -4.68 -24.15 -72.73
CA CYS A 6 -3.98 -25.32 -73.29
C CYS A 6 -3.17 -25.05 -74.57
N GLY A 7 -3.06 -23.80 -75.00
CA GLY A 7 -2.26 -23.37 -76.17
C GLY A 7 -2.85 -23.69 -77.55
N GLU A 8 -3.97 -24.42 -77.62
CA GLU A 8 -4.53 -24.91 -78.89
C GLU A 8 -5.03 -23.78 -79.81
N THR A 9 -4.67 -23.84 -81.10
CA THR A 9 -5.14 -22.90 -82.12
C THR A 9 -6.55 -23.26 -82.57
N ASN A 10 -7.51 -22.37 -82.31
CA ASN A 10 -8.92 -22.55 -82.65
C ASN A 10 -9.35 -21.72 -83.86
N GLN A 11 -10.41 -22.18 -84.53
CA GLN A 11 -11.02 -21.52 -85.69
C GLN A 11 -11.47 -20.07 -85.35
N PRO A 12 -11.39 -19.14 -86.31
CA PRO A 12 -11.87 -17.78 -86.11
C PRO A 12 -13.38 -17.78 -85.80
N GLY A 13 -13.77 -17.12 -84.70
CA GLY A 13 -15.16 -17.08 -84.22
C GLY A 13 -15.56 -18.18 -83.23
N ALA A 14 -14.69 -19.15 -82.92
CA ALA A 14 -14.98 -20.18 -81.93
C ALA A 14 -15.12 -19.58 -80.51
N ILE A 15 -16.19 -19.94 -79.79
CA ILE A 15 -16.49 -19.46 -78.43
C ILE A 15 -15.81 -20.34 -77.36
N PHE A 16 -15.53 -21.62 -77.68
CA PHE A 16 -14.92 -22.59 -76.79
C PHE A 16 -13.74 -23.29 -77.48
N CYS A 17 -12.73 -23.67 -76.69
CA CYS A 17 -11.58 -24.40 -77.16
C CYS A 17 -11.98 -25.83 -77.53
N ARG A 18 -11.66 -26.25 -78.76
CA ARG A 18 -11.95 -27.60 -79.27
C ARG A 18 -11.29 -28.73 -78.49
N LYS A 19 -10.20 -28.43 -77.77
CA LYS A 19 -9.39 -29.44 -77.07
C LYS A 19 -9.74 -29.58 -75.59
N CYS A 20 -9.88 -28.47 -74.87
CA CYS A 20 -10.10 -28.49 -73.41
C CYS A 20 -11.48 -27.96 -72.99
N GLY A 21 -12.33 -27.53 -73.92
CA GLY A 21 -13.65 -26.96 -73.62
C GLY A 21 -13.61 -25.57 -72.96
N GLY A 22 -12.42 -25.01 -72.70
CA GLY A 22 -12.27 -23.71 -72.07
C GLY A 22 -12.83 -22.58 -72.94
N ARG A 23 -13.53 -21.62 -72.32
CA ARG A 23 -14.10 -20.46 -73.03
C ARG A 23 -12.98 -19.60 -73.63
N LEU A 24 -13.07 -19.31 -74.92
CA LEU A 24 -12.14 -18.44 -75.63
C LEU A 24 -12.58 -17.00 -75.43
N LEU A 25 -12.00 -16.34 -74.42
CA LEU A 25 -12.28 -14.94 -74.11
C LEU A 25 -11.40 -14.03 -74.98
N PRO A 26 -11.95 -12.98 -75.59
CA PRO A 26 -11.17 -11.98 -76.29
C PRO A 26 -10.05 -11.41 -75.40
N GLU A 27 -8.91 -11.08 -75.99
CA GLU A 27 -7.69 -10.67 -75.27
C GLU A 27 -7.93 -9.48 -74.33
N HIS A 28 -8.77 -8.53 -74.72
CA HIS A 28 -9.16 -7.39 -73.89
C HIS A 28 -9.98 -7.76 -72.65
N VAL A 29 -10.71 -8.88 -72.68
CA VAL A 29 -11.47 -9.39 -71.52
C VAL A 29 -10.54 -10.10 -70.55
N LEU A 30 -9.60 -10.91 -71.06
CA LEU A 30 -8.57 -11.57 -70.25
C LEU A 30 -7.72 -10.55 -69.48
N ALA A 31 -7.26 -9.49 -70.17
CA ALA A 31 -6.48 -8.43 -69.54
C ALA A 31 -7.28 -7.67 -68.45
N ARG A 32 -8.60 -7.58 -68.58
CA ARG A 32 -9.47 -6.93 -67.59
C ARG A 32 -9.70 -7.82 -66.36
N GLU A 33 -9.88 -9.12 -66.56
CA GLU A 33 -10.03 -10.09 -65.47
C GLU A 33 -8.73 -10.25 -64.66
N GLU A 34 -7.58 -10.28 -65.33
CA GLU A 34 -6.27 -10.35 -64.68
C GLU A 34 -6.00 -9.10 -63.83
N LYS A 35 -6.26 -7.91 -64.37
CA LYS A 35 -6.19 -6.66 -63.57
C LYS A 35 -7.13 -6.66 -62.37
N LYS A 36 -8.33 -7.25 -62.49
CA LYS A 36 -9.27 -7.36 -61.37
C LYS A 36 -8.72 -8.29 -60.29
N ARG A 37 -8.19 -9.46 -60.67
CA ARG A 37 -7.56 -10.40 -59.73
C ARG A 37 -6.34 -9.80 -59.03
N LEU A 38 -5.51 -9.05 -59.75
CA LEU A 38 -4.37 -8.35 -59.17
C LEU A 38 -4.83 -7.33 -58.12
N ARG A 39 -5.83 -6.49 -58.44
CA ARG A 39 -6.41 -5.54 -57.47
C ARG A 39 -7.00 -6.23 -56.24
N GLU A 40 -7.77 -7.30 -56.43
CA GLU A 40 -8.33 -8.08 -55.32
C GLU A 40 -7.23 -8.75 -54.46
N SER A 41 -6.14 -9.20 -55.08
CA SER A 41 -4.99 -9.77 -54.37
C SER A 41 -4.22 -8.71 -53.58
N GLU A 42 -4.05 -7.51 -54.12
CA GLU A 42 -3.41 -6.37 -53.47
C GLU A 42 -4.26 -5.86 -52.30
N GLU A 43 -5.58 -5.77 -52.45
CA GLU A 43 -6.50 -5.40 -51.38
C GLU A 43 -6.48 -6.43 -50.23
N ARG A 44 -6.45 -7.74 -50.56
CA ARG A 44 -6.30 -8.80 -49.54
C ARG A 44 -4.95 -8.73 -48.83
N LEU A 45 -3.85 -8.51 -49.56
CA LEU A 45 -2.52 -8.33 -48.96
C LEU A 45 -2.47 -7.08 -48.07
N SER A 46 -3.09 -5.99 -48.51
CA SER A 46 -3.22 -4.74 -47.75
C SER A 46 -4.01 -4.93 -46.46
N GLY A 47 -5.14 -5.63 -46.51
CA GLY A 47 -5.94 -5.97 -45.34
C GLY A 47 -5.16 -6.83 -44.34
N HIS A 48 -4.44 -7.84 -44.85
CA HIS A 48 -3.66 -8.73 -43.99
C HIS A 48 -2.48 -8.02 -43.32
N LYS A 49 -1.78 -7.13 -44.03
CA LYS A 49 -0.72 -6.28 -43.46
C LYS A 49 -1.24 -5.33 -42.38
N ARG A 50 -2.43 -4.74 -42.58
CA ARG A 50 -3.08 -3.88 -41.57
C ARG A 50 -3.43 -4.64 -40.29
N ILE A 51 -3.94 -5.87 -40.41
CA ILE A 51 -4.24 -6.72 -39.25
C ILE A 51 -2.98 -7.08 -38.48
N HIS A 52 -1.89 -7.46 -39.19
CA HIS A 52 -0.61 -7.72 -38.53
C HIS A 52 -0.07 -6.48 -37.82
N PHE A 53 -0.14 -5.30 -38.46
CA PHE A 53 0.29 -4.05 -37.86
C PHE A 53 -0.51 -3.71 -36.59
N LEU A 54 -1.84 -3.82 -36.62
CA LEU A 54 -2.68 -3.62 -35.43
C LEU A 54 -2.35 -4.61 -34.30
N ARG A 55 -2.05 -5.87 -34.65
CA ARG A 55 -1.71 -6.91 -33.67
C ARG A 55 -0.45 -6.59 -32.87
N TYR A 56 0.49 -5.82 -33.42
CA TYR A 56 1.68 -5.36 -32.69
C TYR A 56 1.49 -4.01 -32.02
N LEU A 57 0.68 -3.13 -32.60
CA LEU A 57 0.45 -1.78 -32.07
C LEU A 57 -0.34 -1.80 -30.76
N ILE A 58 -1.35 -2.68 -30.63
CA ILE A 58 -2.15 -2.81 -29.41
C ILE A 58 -1.29 -3.23 -28.20
N PRO A 59 -0.49 -4.32 -28.26
CA PRO A 59 0.43 -4.67 -27.17
C PRO A 59 1.42 -3.54 -26.87
N LEU A 60 1.98 -2.89 -27.90
CA LEU A 60 2.93 -1.80 -27.70
C LEU A 60 2.30 -0.62 -26.94
N ALA A 61 1.09 -0.20 -27.34
CA ALA A 61 0.35 0.86 -26.66
C ALA A 61 0.03 0.46 -25.21
N PHE A 62 -0.32 -0.80 -24.97
CA PHE A 62 -0.53 -1.32 -23.62
C PHE A 62 0.75 -1.27 -22.78
N PHE A 63 1.90 -1.69 -23.33
CA PHE A 63 3.20 -1.60 -22.64
C PHE A 63 3.59 -0.15 -22.32
N ILE A 64 3.39 0.77 -23.28
CA ILE A 64 3.63 2.20 -23.06
C ILE A 64 2.74 2.74 -21.94
N TYR A 65 1.45 2.37 -21.93
CA TYR A 65 0.51 2.79 -20.89
C TYR A 65 0.87 2.22 -19.51
N VAL A 66 1.22 0.94 -19.43
CA VAL A 66 1.72 0.31 -18.19
C VAL A 66 2.96 1.05 -17.70
N PHE A 67 3.92 1.31 -18.58
CA PHE A 67 5.16 2.02 -18.22
C PHE A 67 4.89 3.45 -17.75
N TYR A 68 3.95 4.14 -18.41
CA TYR A 68 3.47 5.46 -17.99
C TYR A 68 2.89 5.43 -16.57
N LEU A 69 2.06 4.44 -16.24
CA LEU A 69 1.50 4.29 -14.90
C LEU A 69 2.54 3.91 -13.84
N ILE A 70 3.62 3.19 -14.20
CA ILE A 70 4.75 2.91 -13.32
C ILE A 70 5.54 4.19 -13.02
N ILE A 71 5.75 5.05 -14.02
CA ILE A 71 6.50 6.31 -13.85
C ILE A 71 5.75 7.33 -13.00
N GLN A 72 4.42 7.24 -12.90
CA GLN A 72 3.62 8.08 -12.00
C GLN A 72 3.90 7.69 -10.54
N ASN A 73 5.04 8.16 -10.03
CA ASN A 73 5.48 7.98 -8.66
C ASN A 73 4.42 8.57 -7.72
N PRO A 74 3.96 7.82 -6.70
CA PRO A 74 3.02 8.35 -5.74
C PRO A 74 3.69 9.51 -5.00
N VAL A 75 2.98 10.62 -4.85
CA VAL A 75 3.48 11.81 -4.14
C VAL A 75 3.79 11.39 -2.70
N LEU A 76 5.00 11.74 -2.23
CA LEU A 76 5.33 11.58 -0.82
C LEU A 76 4.48 12.58 -0.02
N PRO A 77 3.71 12.13 0.97
CA PRO A 77 2.81 13.01 1.71
C PRO A 77 3.53 14.24 2.27
N ARG A 78 4.72 14.05 2.89
CA ARG A 78 5.50 15.12 3.55
C ARG A 78 7.00 14.81 3.58
N ASN A 79 7.81 15.85 3.79
CA ASN A 79 9.21 15.70 4.22
C ASN A 79 9.21 15.28 5.69
N LEU A 80 9.83 14.13 5.99
CA LEU A 80 9.96 13.63 7.35
C LEU A 80 11.05 14.39 8.09
N ASN A 81 10.73 14.88 9.29
CA ASN A 81 11.70 15.52 10.18
C ASN A 81 12.38 14.44 11.02
N ILE A 82 13.50 13.92 10.53
CA ILE A 82 14.28 12.89 11.22
C ILE A 82 15.03 13.56 12.37
N ASN A 83 14.74 13.16 13.61
CA ASN A 83 15.38 13.71 14.79
C ASN A 83 15.74 12.59 15.76
N GLU A 84 17.00 12.58 16.23
CA GLU A 84 17.49 11.65 17.25
C GLU A 84 16.62 11.65 18.50
N ARG A 85 16.13 12.83 18.92
CA ARG A 85 15.25 12.96 20.08
C ARG A 85 13.93 12.20 19.93
N TYR A 86 13.40 12.08 18.71
CA TYR A 86 12.18 11.32 18.45
C TYR A 86 12.44 9.82 18.51
N ALA A 87 13.61 9.36 18.06
CA ALA A 87 14.01 7.95 18.17
C ALA A 87 14.23 7.54 19.63
N GLU A 88 14.96 8.35 20.41
CA GLU A 88 15.16 8.08 21.85
C GLU A 88 13.83 8.02 22.62
N LYS A 89 12.90 8.91 22.27
CA LYS A 89 11.56 8.91 22.87
C LYS A 89 10.78 7.64 22.54
N PHE A 90 10.89 7.14 21.31
CA PHE A 90 10.31 5.87 20.91
C PHE A 90 10.92 4.70 21.68
N GLU A 91 12.26 4.62 21.78
CA GLU A 91 12.95 3.59 22.56
C GLU A 91 12.54 3.59 24.03
N THR A 92 12.44 4.78 24.64
CA THR A 92 11.98 4.91 26.02
C THR A 92 10.55 4.39 26.21
N LYS A 93 9.65 4.62 25.24
CA LYS A 93 8.28 4.08 25.28
C LYS A 93 8.27 2.56 25.17
N LEU A 94 9.13 1.97 24.34
CA LEU A 94 9.28 0.52 24.24
C LEU A 94 9.81 -0.10 25.53
N LEU A 95 10.79 0.54 26.19
CA LEU A 95 11.31 0.09 27.49
C LEU A 95 10.23 0.11 28.57
N ARG A 96 9.40 1.17 28.63
CA ARG A 96 8.25 1.23 29.55
C ARG A 96 7.22 0.15 29.26
N LEU A 97 6.91 -0.09 27.99
CA LEU A 97 6.02 -1.17 27.59
C LEU A 97 6.54 -2.52 28.10
N HIS A 98 7.85 -2.75 28.01
CA HIS A 98 8.49 -3.95 28.52
C HIS A 98 8.42 -4.06 30.06
N GLU A 99 8.61 -2.96 30.77
CA GLU A 99 8.48 -2.93 32.23
C GLU A 99 7.04 -3.24 32.70
N HIS A 100 6.05 -2.61 32.07
CA HIS A 100 4.63 -2.87 32.36
C HIS A 100 4.22 -4.30 32.02
N TYR A 101 4.79 -4.85 30.95
CA TYR A 101 4.65 -6.26 30.60
C TYR A 101 5.15 -7.18 31.71
N ASN A 102 6.39 -6.98 32.19
CA ASN A 102 6.95 -7.80 33.27
C ASN A 102 6.11 -7.73 34.55
N ASN A 103 5.45 -6.60 34.77
CA ASN A 103 4.56 -6.36 35.90
C ASN A 103 3.10 -6.81 35.67
N ARG A 104 2.77 -7.37 34.51
CA ARG A 104 1.40 -7.77 34.10
C ARG A 104 0.37 -6.64 34.30
N LYS A 105 0.74 -5.41 33.96
CA LYS A 105 -0.17 -4.25 34.02
C LYS A 105 -0.63 -3.86 32.63
N LEU A 106 -1.92 -3.60 32.47
CA LEU A 106 -2.46 -2.97 31.26
C LEU A 106 -1.66 -1.69 30.98
N TYR A 107 -1.23 -1.51 29.74
CA TYR A 107 -0.49 -0.32 29.34
C TYR A 107 -0.75 0.02 27.88
N ARG A 108 -0.90 1.32 27.60
CA ARG A 108 -1.18 1.87 26.28
C ARG A 108 -0.13 2.93 25.97
N ILE A 109 0.60 2.76 24.87
CA ILE A 109 1.55 3.77 24.38
C ILE A 109 1.03 4.38 23.08
N ALA A 110 1.08 5.70 23.00
CA ALA A 110 0.87 6.43 21.76
C ALA A 110 2.21 6.58 21.03
N ILE A 111 2.28 6.18 19.77
CA ILE A 111 3.47 6.35 18.90
C ILE A 111 3.09 7.27 17.76
N THR A 112 3.88 8.32 17.55
CA THR A 112 3.68 9.23 16.42
C THR A 112 4.43 8.73 15.18
N GLU A 113 3.98 9.17 14.01
CA GLU A 113 4.67 8.92 12.74
C GLU A 113 6.15 9.36 12.78
N ASP A 114 6.45 10.53 13.35
CA ASP A 114 7.81 11.06 13.45
C ASP A 114 8.70 10.21 14.37
N GLU A 115 8.17 9.70 15.48
CA GLU A 115 8.86 8.81 16.42
C GLU A 115 9.27 7.50 15.72
N LEU A 116 8.31 6.86 15.04
CA LEU A 116 8.54 5.61 14.34
C LEU A 116 9.51 5.76 13.16
N ASN A 117 9.32 6.79 12.32
CA ASN A 117 10.20 7.03 11.19
C ASN A 117 11.62 7.40 11.61
N SER A 118 11.77 8.20 12.67
CA SER A 118 13.09 8.58 13.18
C SER A 118 13.83 7.37 13.74
N PHE A 119 13.16 6.56 14.54
CA PHE A 119 13.73 5.31 15.08
C PHE A 119 14.18 4.36 13.98
N LEU A 120 13.31 4.09 13.00
CA LEU A 120 13.64 3.16 11.92
C LEU A 120 14.81 3.65 11.08
N LYS A 121 14.86 4.93 10.71
CA LYS A 121 15.95 5.46 9.88
C LYS A 121 17.29 5.47 10.60
N LEU A 122 17.31 5.75 11.90
CA LEU A 122 18.53 5.77 12.68
C LEU A 122 19.04 4.36 13.00
N ASN A 123 18.14 3.39 13.22
CA ASN A 123 18.53 2.02 13.53
C ASN A 123 18.73 1.11 12.30
N THR A 124 18.28 1.50 11.11
CA THR A 124 18.67 0.82 9.86
C THR A 124 20.14 1.06 9.52
N PHE A 125 21.04 0.23 10.04
CA PHE A 125 22.43 0.16 9.59
C PHE A 125 22.50 -0.41 8.16
N ALA A 126 22.84 0.47 7.22
CA ALA A 126 23.65 0.16 6.04
C ALA A 126 23.13 -0.92 5.08
N THR A 127 22.07 -0.60 4.34
CA THR A 127 22.01 -1.01 2.92
C THR A 127 21.66 0.21 2.08
N ASN A 128 22.60 0.61 1.20
CA ASN A 128 22.63 1.86 0.43
C ASN A 128 21.45 2.15 -0.52
N ALA A 129 20.27 1.54 -0.38
CA ALA A 129 19.33 1.51 -1.49
C ALA A 129 17.85 1.76 -1.19
N ASP A 130 17.36 1.63 0.05
CA ASP A 130 15.92 1.64 0.29
C ASP A 130 15.53 2.63 1.39
N LEU A 131 15.15 3.84 0.99
CA LEU A 131 14.51 4.81 1.90
C LEU A 131 13.09 4.33 2.20
N PHE A 132 12.84 3.92 3.44
CA PHE A 132 11.53 3.61 3.97
C PHE A 132 10.90 4.85 4.59
N ASN A 133 9.69 5.20 4.14
CA ASN A 133 8.85 6.17 4.83
C ASN A 133 7.56 5.49 5.22
N ILE A 134 7.21 5.58 6.50
CA ILE A 134 6.00 5.00 7.07
C ILE A 134 4.99 6.10 7.32
N PHE A 135 3.74 5.90 6.94
CA PHE A 135 2.62 6.80 7.22
C PHE A 135 1.53 6.05 7.96
N LEU A 136 0.94 6.71 8.94
CA LEU A 136 -0.11 6.17 9.82
C LEU A 136 -1.46 6.80 9.46
N ASP A 137 -2.00 6.41 8.30
CA ASP A 137 -3.31 6.84 7.78
C ASP A 137 -4.22 5.61 7.63
N ASP A 138 -5.17 5.40 8.54
CA ASP A 138 -6.09 4.25 8.58
C ASP A 138 -5.40 2.86 8.54
N GLY A 139 -4.12 2.80 8.89
CA GLY A 139 -3.26 1.62 8.84
C GLY A 139 -1.79 1.98 8.64
N LEU A 140 -0.96 1.00 8.28
CA LEU A 140 0.48 1.19 8.07
C LEU A 140 0.80 1.28 6.57
N THR A 141 1.13 2.47 6.07
CA THR A 141 1.57 2.64 4.69
C THR A 141 3.08 2.77 4.62
N ILE A 142 3.76 1.84 3.94
CA ILE A 142 5.21 1.84 3.77
C ILE A 142 5.55 2.23 2.34
N PHE A 143 6.39 3.25 2.16
CA PHE A 143 6.97 3.61 0.88
C PHE A 143 8.41 3.14 0.79
N ILE A 144 8.75 2.46 -0.29
CA ILE A 144 10.10 1.96 -0.56
C ILE A 144 10.57 2.58 -1.86
N ASN A 145 11.69 3.28 -1.80
CA ASN A 145 12.32 3.88 -2.97
C ASN A 145 13.48 3.00 -3.42
N ARG A 146 13.44 2.46 -4.63
CA ARG A 146 14.53 1.69 -5.22
C ARG A 146 14.96 2.29 -6.54
N SER A 147 16.25 2.52 -6.73
CA SER A 147 16.78 2.95 -8.03
C SER A 147 16.93 1.75 -8.95
N ILE A 148 16.22 1.75 -10.09
CA ILE A 148 16.37 0.77 -11.17
C ILE A 148 16.66 1.55 -12.45
N LEU A 149 17.80 1.26 -13.09
CA LEU A 149 18.24 1.91 -14.33
C LEU A 149 18.29 3.45 -14.23
N GLY A 150 18.76 3.98 -13.10
CA GLY A 150 18.85 5.42 -12.85
C GLY A 150 17.52 6.12 -12.58
N LYS A 151 16.39 5.39 -12.55
CA LYS A 151 15.09 5.91 -12.14
C LYS A 151 14.72 5.37 -10.77
N THR A 152 14.30 6.27 -9.88
CA THR A 152 13.72 5.89 -8.59
C THR A 152 12.31 5.37 -8.82
N ILE A 153 12.15 4.08 -8.59
CA ILE A 153 10.88 3.38 -8.55
C ILE A 153 10.39 3.37 -7.11
N ARG A 154 9.15 3.82 -6.90
CA ARG A 154 8.53 3.87 -5.58
C ARG A 154 7.43 2.82 -5.45
N LEU A 155 7.63 1.91 -4.51
CA LEU A 155 6.63 0.93 -4.09
C LEU A 155 5.85 1.51 -2.91
N LYS A 156 4.52 1.50 -3.00
CA LYS A 156 3.62 1.83 -1.90
C LYS A 156 2.98 0.54 -1.39
N ILE A 157 3.29 0.17 -0.16
CA ILE A 157 2.77 -1.03 0.50
C ILE A 157 1.77 -0.57 1.55
N TYR A 158 0.57 -1.13 1.50
CA TYR A 158 -0.43 -1.00 2.55
C TYR A 158 -0.38 -2.25 3.40
N CYS A 159 -0.08 -2.07 4.67
CA CYS A 159 0.03 -3.11 5.66
C CYS A 159 -1.04 -2.89 6.74
N GLY A 160 -1.72 -3.96 7.12
CA GLY A 160 -2.22 -4.12 8.47
C GLY A 160 -1.07 -4.52 9.39
N ILE A 161 -1.35 -4.55 10.69
CA ILE A 161 -0.40 -5.06 11.67
C ILE A 161 -1.02 -6.29 12.31
N GLN A 162 -0.29 -7.40 12.26
CA GLN A 162 -0.63 -8.65 12.92
C GLN A 162 0.41 -8.98 13.99
N ILE A 163 -0.03 -9.75 14.97
CA ILE A 163 0.81 -10.21 16.07
C ILE A 163 0.90 -11.71 15.94
N LYS A 164 2.10 -12.22 15.68
CA LYS A 164 2.35 -13.67 15.53
C LYS A 164 3.47 -14.07 16.45
N ASN A 165 3.17 -14.95 17.40
CA ASN A 165 4.11 -15.38 18.45
C ASN A 165 4.74 -14.18 19.16
N GLY A 166 3.94 -13.11 19.30
CA GLY A 166 4.36 -11.88 19.93
C GLY A 166 5.30 -10.98 19.13
N LEU A 167 5.62 -11.36 17.89
CA LEU A 167 6.30 -10.48 16.95
C LEU A 167 5.26 -9.62 16.23
N ILE A 168 5.56 -8.33 16.12
CA ILE A 168 4.83 -7.41 15.24
C ILE A 168 5.19 -7.78 13.81
N MET A 169 4.25 -8.39 13.09
CA MET A 169 4.41 -8.72 11.68
C MET A 169 3.48 -7.85 10.85
N PRO A 170 4.00 -7.08 9.88
CA PRO A 170 3.14 -6.37 8.94
C PRO A 170 2.38 -7.40 8.10
N GLU A 171 1.05 -7.34 8.12
CA GLU A 171 0.20 -8.09 7.21
C GLU A 171 0.00 -7.25 5.96
N ILE A 172 0.54 -7.69 4.83
CA ILE A 172 0.43 -6.91 3.60
C ILE A 172 -0.94 -7.10 2.98
N LEU A 173 -1.69 -6.00 2.95
CA LEU A 173 -3.03 -5.95 2.38
C LEU A 173 -2.98 -5.64 0.88
N ASN A 174 -2.10 -4.72 0.48
CA ASN A 174 -2.00 -4.30 -0.92
C ASN A 174 -0.62 -3.72 -1.22
N VAL A 175 -0.12 -3.91 -2.45
CA VAL A 175 1.11 -3.29 -2.93
C VAL A 175 0.84 -2.62 -4.26
N ARG A 176 1.34 -1.39 -4.41
CA ARG A 176 1.23 -0.60 -5.63
C ARG A 176 2.60 -0.15 -6.11
N LEU A 177 2.78 -0.20 -7.42
CA LEU A 177 3.92 0.31 -8.15
C LEU A 177 3.45 1.50 -8.99
N GLY A 178 3.74 2.72 -8.55
CA GLY A 178 3.07 3.90 -9.11
C GLY A 178 1.56 3.84 -8.84
N LYS A 179 0.75 3.86 -9.91
CA LYS A 179 -0.71 3.65 -9.83
C LYS A 179 -1.16 2.22 -10.05
N LEU A 180 -0.25 1.30 -10.40
CA LEU A 180 -0.62 -0.07 -10.73
C LEU A 180 -0.64 -0.95 -9.47
N PRO A 181 -1.71 -1.73 -9.25
CA PRO A 181 -1.69 -2.79 -8.25
C PRO A 181 -0.69 -3.87 -8.68
N VAL A 182 0.14 -4.31 -7.74
CA VAL A 182 1.08 -5.41 -7.95
C VAL A 182 0.35 -6.73 -7.70
N PRO A 183 0.37 -7.69 -8.64
CA PRO A 183 -0.22 -9.00 -8.44
C PRO A 183 0.31 -9.72 -7.20
N SER A 184 -0.56 -10.39 -6.45
CA SER A 184 -0.26 -11.02 -5.15
C SER A 184 0.93 -12.00 -5.16
N PHE A 185 1.17 -12.69 -6.28
CA PHE A 185 2.32 -13.59 -6.42
C PHE A 185 3.67 -12.85 -6.50
N ILE A 186 3.69 -11.66 -7.11
CA ILE A 186 4.88 -10.78 -7.16
C ILE A 186 5.08 -10.11 -5.81
N VAL A 187 3.98 -9.75 -5.15
CA VAL A 187 4.00 -9.16 -3.81
C VAL A 187 4.82 -10.03 -2.87
N ARG A 188 4.54 -11.34 -2.79
CA ARG A 188 5.33 -12.27 -1.94
C ARG A 188 6.83 -12.22 -2.23
N PHE A 189 7.23 -12.21 -3.50
CA PHE A 189 8.66 -12.17 -3.85
C PHE A 189 9.35 -10.86 -3.45
N VAL A 190 8.66 -9.73 -3.60
CA VAL A 190 9.19 -8.41 -3.22
C VAL A 190 9.22 -8.28 -1.71
N VAL A 191 8.16 -8.72 -1.05
CA VAL A 191 7.94 -8.66 0.39
C VAL A 191 8.84 -9.59 1.15
N ASP A 192 8.98 -10.85 0.73
CA ASP A 192 9.79 -11.83 1.45
C ASP A 192 11.24 -11.34 1.51
N LYS A 193 11.74 -10.67 0.46
CA LYS A 193 13.05 -10.00 0.48
C LYS A 193 13.13 -8.80 1.43
N LEU A 194 12.02 -8.12 1.69
CA LEU A 194 11.94 -6.99 2.63
C LEU A 194 11.76 -7.44 4.08
N LEU A 195 10.96 -8.47 4.31
CA LEU A 195 10.72 -9.04 5.64
C LEU A 195 11.91 -9.86 6.13
N THR A 196 12.65 -10.51 5.22
CA THR A 196 13.90 -11.21 5.56
C THR A 196 15.09 -10.26 5.81
N SER A 197 15.00 -8.97 5.46
CA SER A 197 16.13 -8.04 5.54
C SER A 197 16.20 -7.19 6.82
N LYS A 198 16.03 -7.79 8.00
CA LYS A 198 16.16 -7.18 9.36
C LYS A 198 14.91 -6.58 10.01
N PHE A 199 13.82 -6.29 9.29
CA PHE A 199 12.58 -5.76 9.91
C PHE A 199 12.04 -6.71 11.00
N SER A 200 12.19 -8.02 10.82
CA SER A 200 11.79 -9.05 11.79
C SER A 200 12.73 -9.22 12.99
N ASN A 201 13.99 -8.80 12.88
CA ASN A 201 15.02 -9.09 13.89
C ASN A 201 15.25 -7.92 14.86
N GLU A 202 14.99 -6.68 14.42
CA GLU A 202 15.24 -5.46 15.24
C GLU A 202 13.96 -4.89 15.87
N LEU A 203 12.77 -5.12 15.29
CA LEU A 203 11.46 -4.88 15.93
C LEU A 203 11.04 -6.04 16.82
N ALA A 204 11.99 -6.61 17.57
CA ALA A 204 11.72 -7.55 18.64
C ALA A 204 11.04 -6.81 19.80
N CYS A 205 9.79 -6.39 19.60
CA CYS A 205 8.91 -6.07 20.71
C CYS A 205 8.73 -7.35 21.52
N PRO A 206 8.80 -7.27 22.86
CA PRO A 206 8.58 -8.44 23.70
C PRO A 206 7.19 -9.05 23.35
N PRO A 207 7.05 -10.39 23.34
CA PRO A 207 5.96 -11.16 22.72
C PRO A 207 4.46 -10.88 23.01
N TYR A 208 4.01 -9.64 23.24
CA TYR A 208 2.85 -9.45 24.12
C TYR A 208 1.89 -8.34 23.74
N ILE A 209 2.10 -7.61 22.64
CA ILE A 209 1.11 -6.62 22.20
C ILE A 209 -0.22 -7.33 21.90
N THR A 210 -1.34 -6.75 22.29
CA THR A 210 -2.68 -7.35 22.12
C THR A 210 -3.51 -6.66 21.06
N GLY A 211 -3.16 -5.43 20.68
CA GLY A 211 -3.83 -4.72 19.60
C GLY A 211 -3.12 -3.43 19.19
N PHE A 212 -3.55 -2.93 18.02
CA PHE A 212 -3.16 -1.62 17.49
C PHE A 212 -4.42 -0.81 17.22
N GLU A 213 -4.42 0.45 17.61
CA GLU A 213 -5.44 1.41 17.19
C GLU A 213 -4.77 2.54 16.42
N PHE A 214 -5.38 2.96 15.32
CA PHE A 214 -4.89 4.08 14.52
C PHE A 214 -5.86 5.24 14.66
N SER A 215 -5.33 6.41 15.01
CA SER A 215 -6.08 7.66 15.04
C SER A 215 -5.16 8.77 14.57
N GLU A 216 -5.48 9.39 13.42
CA GLU A 216 -4.87 10.63 12.94
C GLU A 216 -3.34 10.77 13.16
N ASN A 217 -2.52 10.03 12.39
CA ASN A 217 -1.05 9.97 12.49
C ASN A 217 -0.46 9.38 13.78
N ILE A 218 -1.32 8.86 14.68
CA ILE A 218 -0.92 8.20 15.92
C ILE A 218 -1.31 6.73 15.85
N MET A 219 -0.36 5.87 16.19
CA MET A 219 -0.56 4.45 16.42
C MET A 219 -0.51 4.19 17.91
N TYR A 220 -1.59 3.65 18.48
CA TYR A 220 -1.60 3.15 19.84
C TYR A 220 -1.20 1.68 19.86
N ILE A 221 -0.22 1.34 20.67
CA ILE A 221 0.12 -0.04 21.00
C ILE A 221 -0.48 -0.34 22.37
N ILE A 222 -1.28 -1.39 22.45
CA ILE A 222 -1.97 -1.80 23.67
C ILE A 222 -1.40 -3.14 24.13
N TYR A 223 -1.05 -3.20 25.41
CA TYR A 223 -0.75 -4.44 26.12
C TYR A 223 -1.86 -4.70 27.13
N ASP A 224 -2.60 -5.80 26.96
CA ASP A 224 -3.60 -6.29 27.91
C ASP A 224 -3.23 -7.71 28.40
N PRO A 225 -2.81 -7.89 29.67
CA PRO A 225 -2.48 -9.21 30.21
C PRO A 225 -3.65 -10.20 30.22
N ASN A 226 -4.90 -9.73 30.10
CA ASN A 226 -6.11 -10.54 30.19
C ASN A 226 -6.78 -10.83 28.83
N TYR A 227 -6.15 -10.44 27.72
CA TYR A 227 -6.74 -10.54 26.38
C TYR A 227 -7.15 -11.97 25.96
N ASN A 228 -6.51 -13.00 26.52
CA ASN A 228 -6.85 -14.39 26.22
C ASN A 228 -8.02 -14.95 27.04
N ASP A 229 -8.46 -14.29 28.12
CA ASP A 229 -9.34 -14.92 29.12
C ASP A 229 -10.83 -14.57 29.00
N LYS A 230 -11.23 -13.75 28.04
CA LYS A 230 -12.60 -13.52 27.58
C LYS A 230 -12.50 -12.58 26.38
N LYS A 231 -13.59 -12.41 25.62
CA LYS A 231 -13.77 -11.18 24.82
C LYS A 231 -13.69 -9.99 25.80
N SER A 232 -12.48 -9.55 26.17
CA SER A 232 -12.28 -8.34 26.94
C SER A 232 -12.56 -7.21 25.96
N SER A 233 -13.70 -6.57 26.16
CA SER A 233 -13.87 -5.19 25.77
C SER A 233 -12.62 -4.44 26.22
N LEU A 234 -11.88 -3.89 25.27
CA LEU A 234 -10.93 -2.81 25.54
C LEU A 234 -11.56 -1.86 26.56
N PRO A 235 -10.77 -1.29 27.49
CA PRO A 235 -11.18 -0.01 28.06
C PRO A 235 -11.15 0.96 26.87
N ALA A 236 -12.31 1.14 26.22
CA ALA A 236 -12.47 2.09 25.13
C ALA A 236 -12.05 3.48 25.62
N SER A 237 -11.90 4.47 24.73
CA SER A 237 -11.75 5.87 25.19
C SER A 237 -12.85 6.26 26.19
N ASP A 238 -13.98 5.55 26.13
CA ASP A 238 -15.06 5.54 27.10
C ASP A 238 -14.61 5.39 28.56
N ASP A 239 -13.53 4.69 28.90
CA ASP A 239 -13.10 4.52 30.31
C ASP A 239 -12.46 5.79 30.87
N VAL A 240 -11.59 6.45 30.10
CA VAL A 240 -11.04 7.75 30.51
C VAL A 240 -12.16 8.80 30.51
N ASP A 241 -13.07 8.75 29.53
CA ASP A 241 -14.21 9.66 29.47
C ASP A 241 -15.19 9.42 30.63
N GLN A 242 -15.44 8.17 31.03
CA GLN A 242 -16.26 7.82 32.18
C GLN A 242 -15.60 8.24 33.49
N LEU A 243 -14.29 7.99 33.66
CA LEU A 243 -13.54 8.42 34.83
C LEU A 243 -13.48 9.95 34.94
N LEU A 244 -13.28 10.66 33.81
CA LEU A 244 -13.34 12.11 33.76
C LEU A 244 -14.76 12.62 34.05
N MET A 245 -15.80 11.96 33.54
CA MET A 245 -17.19 12.32 33.81
C MET A 245 -17.54 12.12 35.29
N GLN A 246 -17.06 11.04 35.90
CA GLN A 246 -17.21 10.76 37.33
C GLN A 246 -16.44 11.78 38.18
N ALA A 247 -15.19 12.09 37.82
CA ALA A 247 -14.39 13.10 38.51
C ALA A 247 -15.06 14.48 38.42
N ASN A 248 -15.58 14.84 37.24
CA ASN A 248 -16.30 16.10 37.01
C ASN A 248 -17.60 16.17 37.80
N LYS A 249 -18.28 15.03 38.00
CA LYS A 249 -19.47 14.95 38.86
C LYS A 249 -19.09 15.21 40.32
N LEU A 250 -18.07 14.53 40.85
CA LEU A 250 -17.57 14.75 42.22
C LEU A 250 -17.15 16.21 42.44
N TYR A 251 -16.52 16.83 41.44
CA TYR A 251 -16.16 18.24 41.48
C TYR A 251 -17.38 19.16 41.55
N LYS A 252 -18.43 18.89 40.75
CA LYS A 252 -19.69 19.64 40.79
C LYS A 252 -20.42 19.47 42.13
N ASP A 253 -20.35 18.29 42.72
CA ASP A 253 -20.93 17.95 44.01
C ASP A 253 -20.11 18.51 45.21
N GLN A 254 -19.07 19.31 44.94
CA GLN A 254 -18.14 19.91 45.91
C GLN A 254 -17.30 18.91 46.72
N GLU A 255 -17.22 17.65 46.30
CA GLU A 255 -16.36 16.63 46.89
C GLU A 255 -14.91 16.76 46.37
N LEU A 256 -14.30 17.93 46.61
CA LEU A 256 -13.04 18.34 45.98
C LEU A 256 -11.87 17.37 46.23
N ASN A 257 -11.77 16.78 47.43
CA ASN A 257 -10.73 15.80 47.77
C ASN A 257 -10.88 14.49 46.97
N ALA A 258 -12.12 14.01 46.80
CA ALA A 258 -12.41 12.79 46.06
C ALA A 258 -12.19 13.01 44.55
N ALA A 259 -12.63 14.16 44.03
CA ALA A 259 -12.38 14.57 42.65
C ALA A 259 -10.88 14.67 42.36
N LEU A 260 -10.11 15.36 43.21
CA LEU A 260 -8.67 15.52 43.06
C LEU A 260 -7.93 14.17 43.08
N LYS A 261 -8.34 13.26 43.98
CA LYS A 261 -7.78 11.90 44.02
C LYS A 261 -8.02 11.16 42.71
N LEU A 262 -9.23 11.26 42.15
CA LEU A 262 -9.58 10.59 40.89
C LEU A 262 -8.83 11.21 39.70
N TYR A 263 -8.69 12.53 39.62
CA TYR A 263 -7.88 13.16 38.59
C TYR A 263 -6.41 12.76 38.66
N ASN A 264 -5.82 12.74 39.86
CA ASN A 264 -4.43 12.30 40.03
C ASN A 264 -4.23 10.84 39.65
N GLN A 265 -5.24 9.99 39.90
CA GLN A 265 -5.24 8.61 39.44
C GLN A 265 -5.29 8.54 37.90
N ILE A 266 -6.17 9.31 37.24
CA ILE A 266 -6.22 9.39 35.76
C ILE A 266 -4.88 9.87 35.20
N ILE A 267 -4.24 10.86 35.82
CA ILE A 267 -2.92 11.37 35.40
C ILE A 267 -1.84 10.31 35.53
N ALA A 268 -1.88 9.50 36.58
CA ALA A 268 -0.91 8.43 36.81
C ALA A 268 -1.12 7.24 35.88
N ASP A 269 -2.37 6.86 35.64
CA ASP A 269 -2.74 5.68 34.86
C ASP A 269 -2.67 5.94 33.34
N TYR A 270 -2.85 7.19 32.90
CA TYR A 270 -2.88 7.58 31.48
C TYR A 270 -1.97 8.77 31.15
N PRO A 271 -0.65 8.71 31.44
CA PRO A 271 0.26 9.86 31.35
C PRO A 271 0.43 10.43 29.92
N ASP A 272 0.12 9.62 28.91
CA ASP A 272 0.26 9.97 27.48
C ASP A 272 -1.04 10.52 26.86
N ASP A 273 -2.16 10.64 27.60
CA ASP A 273 -3.40 11.22 27.08
C ASP A 273 -3.21 12.73 26.81
N PRO A 274 -3.64 13.25 25.63
CA PRO A 274 -3.41 14.64 25.24
C PRO A 274 -4.07 15.67 26.18
N ARG A 275 -5.02 15.25 27.03
CA ARG A 275 -5.71 16.11 28.01
C ARG A 275 -4.95 16.24 29.32
N ILE A 276 -3.97 15.37 29.61
CA ILE A 276 -3.22 15.37 30.87
C ILE A 276 -2.52 16.69 31.19
N PRO A 277 -1.88 17.41 30.25
CA PRO A 277 -1.26 18.70 30.56
C PRO A 277 -2.26 19.72 31.11
N ALA A 278 -3.47 19.76 30.54
CA ALA A 278 -4.55 20.62 31.03
C ALA A 278 -5.10 20.13 32.38
N LEU A 279 -5.25 18.81 32.53
CA LEU A 279 -5.74 18.19 33.76
C LEU A 279 -4.81 18.45 34.95
N LYS A 280 -3.48 18.38 34.75
CA LYS A 280 -2.47 18.69 35.79
C LYS A 280 -2.62 20.12 36.31
N LYS A 281 -2.72 21.10 35.40
CA LYS A 281 -2.96 22.50 35.76
C LYS A 281 -4.25 22.67 36.56
N TRP A 282 -5.29 21.92 36.18
CA TRP A 282 -6.56 21.99 36.87
C TRP A 282 -6.53 21.34 38.27
N CYS A 283 -5.78 20.26 38.46
CA CYS A 283 -5.52 19.67 39.78
C CYS A 283 -4.79 20.65 40.72
N GLU A 284 -3.85 21.44 40.21
CA GLU A 284 -3.15 22.48 40.98
C GLU A 284 -4.14 23.55 41.48
N ASP A 285 -5.04 24.01 40.60
CA ASP A 285 -6.09 24.98 40.95
C ASP A 285 -7.07 24.44 42.01
N ILE A 286 -7.47 23.17 41.89
CA ILE A 286 -8.35 22.51 42.88
C ILE A 286 -7.62 22.39 44.23
N SER A 287 -6.36 21.97 44.22
CA SER A 287 -5.54 21.85 45.43
C SER A 287 -5.38 23.20 46.14
N ALA A 288 -5.19 24.29 45.39
CA ALA A 288 -5.11 25.64 45.93
C ALA A 288 -6.44 26.12 46.56
N ARG A 289 -7.59 25.60 46.10
CA ARG A 289 -8.91 25.90 46.70
C ARG A 289 -9.20 25.10 47.96
N ILE A 290 -8.72 23.86 48.05
CA ILE A 290 -8.88 23.02 49.25
C ILE A 290 -8.06 23.57 50.43
N ASN A 291 -6.90 24.18 50.13
CA ASN A 291 -5.98 24.72 51.13
C ASN A 291 -6.29 26.17 51.56
N LYS A 292 -7.39 26.77 51.07
CA LYS A 292 -7.85 28.11 51.46
C LYS A 292 -9.06 28.00 52.39
#